data_AF-A0A1M3C8U7-F1
#
_entry.id   AF-A0A1M3C8U7-F1
#
_cell.length_a   1.000
_cell.length_b   1.000
_cell.length_c   1.000
_cell.angle_alpha   90.00
_cell.angle_beta   90.00
_cell.angle_gamma   90.00
#
_symmetry.space_group_name_H-M   'P 1'
#
loop_
_entity.id
_entity.type
_entity.pdbx_description
1 polymer ?
#
loop_
_entity_poly.entity_id
_entity_poly.type
_entity_poly.pdbx_seq_one_letter_code
_entity_poly.pdbx_strand_id
1 'polypeptide(L)'
;MYGTYLRLDVTVHDDWRAVVRAVSRKLNRRALRDPKRRAARKQFYREMLAYHRQAQEMVAHWAALIRPQSVHLSQPGPPARSAGRFAFSGGSNG
;
A
#
# COMPACT_ATOMS: atom_id res chain seq x y z
N MET A 1 4.12 22.59 12.71
CA MET A 1 5.15 21.97 11.84
C MET A 1 4.57 21.14 10.71
N TYR A 2 3.36 20.58 10.81
CA TYR A 2 2.72 19.81 9.74
C TYR A 2 2.59 20.54 8.38
N GLY A 3 2.28 21.84 8.38
CA GLY A 3 2.27 22.62 7.12
C GLY A 3 3.62 22.68 6.39
N THR A 4 4.74 22.47 7.10
CA THR A 4 6.06 22.36 6.49
C THR A 4 6.24 21.03 5.76
N TYR A 5 5.69 19.95 6.33
CA TYR A 5 5.67 18.61 5.75
C TYR A 5 4.88 18.59 4.44
N LEU A 6 3.69 19.21 4.39
CA LEU A 6 2.91 19.32 3.14
C LEU A 6 3.68 20.01 2.00
N ARG A 7 4.55 20.95 2.35
CA ARG A 7 5.41 21.67 1.39
C ARG A 7 6.76 20.98 1.14
N LEU A 8 6.95 19.72 1.55
CA LEU A 8 8.14 18.94 1.18
C LEU A 8 7.97 18.30 -0.20
N ASP A 9 6.76 18.31 -0.75
CA ASP A 9 6.44 17.73 -2.05
C ASP A 9 6.89 16.25 -2.12
N VAL A 10 6.56 15.51 -1.06
CA VAL A 10 6.83 14.08 -0.93
C VAL A 10 5.52 13.31 -1.03
N THR A 11 5.53 12.22 -1.79
CA THR A 11 4.39 11.33 -1.95
C THR A 11 4.32 10.39 -0.75
N VAL A 12 3.11 10.02 -0.32
CA VAL A 12 2.92 9.09 0.82
C VAL A 12 3.58 7.72 0.60
N HIS A 13 3.77 7.32 -0.64
CA HIS A 13 4.44 6.07 -1.03
C HIS A 13 5.96 6.17 -1.09
N ASP A 14 6.52 7.36 -0.91
CA ASP A 14 7.97 7.54 -0.89
C ASP A 14 8.60 6.91 0.36
N ASP A 15 9.87 6.57 0.27
CA ASP A 15 10.63 6.05 1.39
C ASP A 15 11.11 7.17 2.33
N TRP A 16 11.46 6.83 3.58
CA TRP A 16 11.97 7.78 4.58
C TRP A 16 13.20 8.56 4.08
N ARG A 17 14.00 7.97 3.19
CA ARG A 17 15.17 8.63 2.57
C ARG A 17 14.77 9.81 1.69
N ALA A 18 13.64 9.72 1.00
CA ALA A 18 13.11 10.82 0.18
C ALA A 18 12.70 11.99 1.07
N VAL A 19 12.04 11.71 2.20
CA VAL A 19 11.68 12.72 3.21
C VAL A 19 12.92 13.44 3.73
N VAL A 20 13.96 12.70 4.13
CA VAL A 20 15.22 13.29 4.63
C VAL A 20 15.89 14.16 3.56
N ARG A 21 15.89 13.72 2.29
CA ARG A 21 16.43 14.50 1.17
C ARG A 21 15.63 15.78 0.93
N ALA A 22 14.31 15.70 0.88
CA ALA A 22 13.43 16.86 0.69
C ALA A 22 13.61 17.89 1.82
N VAL A 23 13.66 17.41 3.07
CA VAL A 23 13.94 18.26 4.24
C VAL A 23 15.31 18.91 4.13
N SER A 24 16.34 18.16 3.75
CA SER A 24 17.70 18.66 3.59
C SER A 24 17.80 19.75 2.52
N ARG A 25 17.06 19.62 1.41
CA ARG A 25 17.01 20.65 0.35
C ARG A 25 16.35 21.94 0.83
N LYS A 26 15.38 21.83 1.74
CA LYS A 26 14.62 22.97 2.28
C LYS A 26 15.36 23.72 3.39
N LEU A 27 16.29 23.06 4.07
CA LEU A 27 17.16 23.67 5.07
C LEU A 27 18.31 24.44 4.42
N ASN A 28 18.60 25.64 4.93
CA ASN A 28 19.79 26.39 4.52
C ASN A 28 21.06 25.58 4.82
N ARG A 29 21.96 25.43 3.83
CA ARG A 29 23.23 24.68 3.96
C ARG A 29 24.08 25.16 5.15
N ARG A 30 24.04 26.45 5.49
CA ARG A 30 24.73 27.00 6.67
C ARG A 30 24.14 26.47 7.98
N ALA A 31 22.82 26.35 8.06
CA ALA A 31 22.12 25.81 9.22
C ALA A 31 22.31 24.28 9.37
N LEU A 32 22.62 23.56 8.28
CA LEU A 32 22.97 22.14 8.32
C LEU A 32 24.35 21.88 8.95
N ARG A 33 25.31 22.79 8.74
CA ARG A 33 26.69 22.67 9.23
C ARG A 33 26.89 23.17 10.65
N ASP A 34 25.97 23.98 11.18
CA ASP A 34 26.06 24.53 12.53
C ASP A 34 25.97 23.41 13.61
N PRO A 35 27.01 23.20 14.45
CA PRO A 35 26.98 22.20 15.52
C PRO A 35 25.92 22.50 16.58
N LYS A 36 25.67 23.79 16.89
CA LYS A 36 24.75 24.22 17.95
C LYS A 36 23.30 23.85 17.63
N ARG A 37 22.98 23.78 16.34
CA ARG A 37 21.64 23.39 15.84
C ARG A 37 21.46 21.89 15.66
N ARG A 38 22.46 21.05 15.99
CA ARG A 38 22.41 19.60 15.75
C ARG A 38 21.21 18.93 16.44
N ALA A 39 20.93 19.28 17.70
CA ALA A 39 19.79 18.73 18.44
C ALA A 39 18.46 19.15 17.81
N ALA A 40 18.30 20.45 17.52
CA ALA A 40 17.10 20.98 16.86
C ALA A 40 16.86 20.34 15.48
N ARG A 41 17.93 20.13 14.69
CA ARG A 41 17.83 19.40 13.41
C ARG A 41 17.36 17.96 13.61
N LYS A 42 17.93 17.23 14.57
CA LYS A 42 17.50 15.85 14.84
C LYS A 42 16.02 15.79 15.21
N GLN A 43 15.56 16.70 16.07
CA GLN A 43 14.14 16.79 16.44
C GLN A 43 13.28 17.09 15.20
N PHE A 44 13.69 18.04 14.37
CA PHE A 44 12.99 18.39 13.15
C PHE A 44 12.86 17.19 12.18
N TYR A 45 13.94 16.43 11.96
CA TYR A 45 13.88 15.22 11.13
C TYR A 45 12.93 14.18 11.72
N ARG A 46 12.94 13.97 13.04
CA ARG A 46 12.04 13.01 13.70
C ARG A 46 10.58 13.40 13.53
N GLU A 47 10.25 14.68 13.66
CA GLU A 47 8.89 15.17 13.43
C GLU A 47 8.43 14.96 11.98
N MET A 48 9.29 15.26 11.00
CA MET A 48 8.96 15.04 9.59
C MET A 48 8.71 13.56 9.26
N LEU A 49 9.53 12.67 9.84
CA LEU A 49 9.35 11.23 9.69
C LEU A 49 8.08 10.72 10.39
N ALA A 50 7.75 11.27 11.57
CA ALA A 50 6.53 10.91 12.27
C ALA A 50 5.28 11.28 11.47
N TYR A 51 5.24 12.49 10.89
CA TYR A 51 4.14 12.90 10.02
C TYR A 51 4.01 12.04 8.77
N HIS A 52 5.13 11.65 8.19
CA HIS A 52 5.14 10.78 7.02
C HIS A 52 4.58 9.39 7.34
N ARG A 53 5.01 8.80 8.46
CA ARG A 53 4.48 7.53 8.95
C ARG A 53 2.98 7.62 9.24
N GLN A 54 2.52 8.69 9.88
CA GLN A 54 1.09 8.89 10.16
C GLN A 54 0.29 8.98 8.85
N ALA A 55 0.80 9.66 7.83
CA ALA A 55 0.16 9.71 6.51
C ALA A 55 0.08 8.31 5.85
N GLN A 56 1.14 7.51 5.95
CA GLN A 56 1.15 6.13 5.47
C GLN A 56 0.15 5.24 6.21
N GLU A 57 0.07 5.37 7.54
CA GLU A 57 -0.90 4.64 8.36
C GLU A 57 -2.34 4.99 7.98
N MET A 58 -2.64 6.27 7.74
CA MET A 58 -3.96 6.69 7.25
C MET A 58 -4.30 6.06 5.90
N VAL A 59 -3.37 6.12 4.93
CA VAL A 59 -3.59 5.52 3.60
C VAL A 59 -3.74 4.00 3.69
N ALA A 60 -2.93 3.34 4.51
CA ALA A 60 -3.04 1.90 4.75
C ALA A 60 -4.40 1.53 5.38
N HIS A 61 -4.88 2.34 6.32
CA HIS A 61 -6.20 2.15 6.95
C HIS A 61 -7.33 2.27 5.92
N TRP A 62 -7.31 3.31 5.09
CA TRP A 62 -8.31 3.49 4.04
C TRP A 62 -8.23 2.41 2.95
N ALA A 63 -7.03 2.00 2.56
CA ALA A 63 -6.84 0.90 1.61
C ALA A 63 -7.37 -0.43 2.15
N ALA A 64 -7.24 -0.67 3.46
CA ALA A 64 -7.81 -1.85 4.10
C ALA A 64 -9.35 -1.82 4.14
N LEU A 65 -9.95 -0.65 4.35
CA LEU A 65 -11.40 -0.48 4.36
C LEU A 65 -12.02 -0.63 2.97
N ILE A 66 -11.35 -0.11 1.94
CA ILE A 66 -11.84 -0.10 0.56
C ILE A 66 -11.54 -1.43 -0.16
N ARG A 67 -10.66 -2.28 0.39
CA ARG A 67 -10.42 -3.61 -0.18
C ARG A 67 -11.74 -4.39 -0.17
N PRO A 68 -12.33 -4.73 -1.33
CA PRO A 68 -13.49 -5.60 -1.36
C PRO A 68 -13.04 -6.92 -0.74
N GLN A 69 -13.74 -7.36 0.31
CA GLN A 69 -13.63 -8.75 0.73
C GLN A 69 -13.92 -9.55 -0.53
N SER A 70 -12.92 -10.26 -1.05
CA SER A 70 -13.12 -11.18 -2.15
C SER A 70 -14.20 -12.14 -1.68
N VAL A 71 -15.43 -11.89 -2.11
CA VAL A 71 -16.52 -12.82 -1.97
C VAL A 71 -16.03 -14.01 -2.78
N HIS A 72 -15.55 -15.03 -2.07
CA HIS A 72 -15.40 -16.36 -2.64
C HIS A 72 -16.81 -16.76 -3.06
N LEU A 73 -17.21 -16.38 -4.28
CA LEU A 73 -18.24 -17.09 -5.01
C LEU A 73 -17.66 -18.49 -5.19
N SER A 74 -18.02 -19.40 -4.30
CA SER A 74 -18.09 -20.81 -4.60
C SER A 74 -18.85 -20.95 -5.92
N GLN A 75 -18.11 -21.10 -7.01
CA GLN A 75 -18.67 -21.63 -8.25
C GLN A 75 -19.24 -23.00 -7.88
N PRO A 76 -20.55 -23.24 -7.96
CA PRO A 76 -21.05 -24.60 -7.84
C PRO A 76 -20.43 -25.40 -8.98
N GLY A 77 -19.63 -26.41 -8.62
CA GLY A 77 -19.03 -27.31 -9.59
C GLY A 77 -20.10 -27.87 -10.53
N PRO A 78 -19.76 -28.13 -11.81
CA PRO A 78 -20.74 -28.62 -12.77
C PRO A 78 -21.41 -29.90 -12.26
N PRO A 79 -22.73 -30.08 -12.46
CA PRO A 79 -23.44 -31.24 -11.94
C PRO A 79 -22.80 -32.53 -12.47
N ALA A 80 -22.59 -33.48 -11.57
CA ALA A 80 -22.06 -34.79 -11.88
C ALA A 80 -22.84 -35.41 -13.06
N ARG A 81 -22.09 -35.85 -14.09
CA ARG A 81 -22.63 -36.72 -15.14
C ARG A 81 -23.20 -37.97 -14.46
N SER A 82 -24.51 -38.03 -14.35
CA SER A 82 -25.24 -39.26 -14.09
C SER A 82 -24.95 -40.20 -15.27
N ALA A 83 -24.19 -41.26 -15.01
CA ALA A 83 -24.03 -42.41 -15.89
C ALA A 83 -25.37 -43.17 -15.96
N GLY A 84 -26.32 -42.62 -16.71
CA GLY A 84 -27.59 -43.23 -17.06
C GLY A 84 -27.41 -44.15 -18.26
N ARG A 85 -27.24 -45.44 -17.95
CA ARG A 85 -27.48 -46.58 -18.84
C ARG A 85 -28.73 -46.36 -19.71
N PHE A 86 -28.56 -46.30 -21.03
CA PHE A 86 -29.59 -46.68 -21.99
C PHE A 86 -29.01 -47.73 -22.93
N ALA A 87 -29.55 -48.93 -22.80
CA ALA A 87 -29.36 -50.03 -23.72
C ALA A 87 -30.04 -49.69 -25.05
N PHE A 88 -29.33 -49.82 -26.16
CA PHE A 88 -29.94 -49.93 -27.48
C PHE A 88 -29.68 -51.34 -28.00
N SER A 89 -30.72 -52.17 -27.93
CA SER A 89 -30.85 -53.41 -28.66
C SER A 89 -31.13 -53.10 -30.13
N GLY A 90 -30.34 -53.63 -31.05
CA GLY A 90 -30.63 -53.59 -32.48
C GLY A 90 -29.73 -54.58 -33.21
N GLY A 91 -30.25 -55.78 -33.47
CA GLY A 91 -29.54 -56.81 -34.21
C GLY A 91 -29.69 -56.69 -35.74
N SER A 92 -28.85 -57.47 -36.43
CA SER A 92 -28.95 -57.94 -37.82
C SER A 92 -28.74 -56.85 -38.91
N ASN A 93 -28.03 -57.06 -40.03
CA ASN A 93 -27.72 -58.24 -40.85
C ASN A 93 -26.46 -57.93 -41.71
N GLY A 94 -25.69 -58.96 -42.07
CA GLY A 94 -24.58 -58.88 -43.03
C GLY A 94 -23.66 -60.07 -42.95
#